data_AF-W6YWN0-F1
#
_entry.id   AF-W6YWN0-F1
#
_cell.length_a   1.000
_cell.length_b   1.000
_cell.length_c   1.000
_cell.angle_alpha   90.00
_cell.angle_beta   90.00
_cell.angle_gamma   90.00
#
_symmetry.space_group_name_H-M   'P 1'
#
loop_
_entity.id
_entity.type
_entity.pdbx_description
1 polymer ?
#
loop_
_entity_poly.entity_id
_entity_poly.type
_entity_poly.pdbx_seq_one_letter_code
_entity_poly.pdbx_strand_id
1 'polypeptide(L)'
;MTSASPSMDFDFSRSDESMLTWAIRIVLAAPDIPPESCTKIQFKLNSISDAHRFAADVKMIQNIPSTTVMQAGTWQLWTRIKKPLSTWEHAFMNSQRNRSKQNLSRSAREAIQHAKTSFDVTELPSEQLDFLFLLAYAEIGPCSRERFIELYKKCSQHSSTGAEVRNRVEKYLAKDKFLCRLHRNQTHTGKRREGEEMCNVDEKEDSGYYRKYCSFHGIYNELTYNT
;
A
#
# COMPACT_ATOMS: atom_id res chain seq x y z
N MET A 1 -28.92 55.48 17.47
CA MET A 1 -27.78 55.15 16.59
C MET A 1 -27.79 53.64 16.38
N THR A 2 -28.29 53.19 15.25
CA THR A 2 -28.36 51.77 14.87
C THR A 2 -27.03 51.37 14.23
N SER A 3 -26.21 50.59 14.93
CA SER A 3 -25.01 49.97 14.36
C SER A 3 -25.45 48.90 13.36
N ALA A 4 -25.24 49.15 12.08
CA ALA A 4 -25.42 48.14 11.04
C ALA A 4 -24.45 46.98 11.31
N SER A 5 -24.99 45.78 11.52
CA SER A 5 -24.20 44.55 11.51
C SER A 5 -23.51 44.42 10.15
N PRO A 6 -22.23 44.03 10.09
CA PRO A 6 -21.57 43.79 8.82
C PRO A 6 -22.28 42.63 8.12
N SER A 7 -22.89 42.92 6.96
CA SER A 7 -23.34 41.92 6.00
C SER A 7 -22.10 41.17 5.51
N MET A 8 -21.88 39.95 6.00
CA MET A 8 -20.94 39.04 5.36
C MET A 8 -21.63 38.44 4.13
N ASP A 9 -21.51 39.11 2.99
CA ASP A 9 -21.85 38.52 1.71
C ASP A 9 -20.81 37.45 1.38
N PHE A 10 -21.19 36.20 1.62
CA PHE A 10 -20.36 35.04 1.27
C PHE A 10 -20.51 34.76 -0.23
N ASP A 11 -19.45 35.04 -0.99
CA ASP A 11 -19.36 34.68 -2.40
C ASP A 11 -19.02 33.19 -2.55
N PHE A 12 -20.04 32.39 -2.87
CA PHE A 12 -19.92 30.93 -3.07
C PHE A 12 -19.46 30.53 -4.48
N SER A 13 -19.16 31.48 -5.36
CA SER A 13 -18.88 31.19 -6.78
C SER A 13 -17.50 30.58 -7.04
N ARG A 14 -16.61 30.52 -6.04
CA ARG A 14 -15.18 30.14 -6.20
C ARG A 14 -14.72 28.93 -5.38
N SER A 15 -15.62 28.23 -4.70
CA SER A 15 -15.26 27.12 -3.80
C SER A 15 -15.89 25.80 -4.24
N ASP A 16 -15.07 24.77 -4.49
CA ASP A 16 -15.52 23.39 -4.70
C ASP A 16 -16.05 22.73 -3.41
N GLU A 17 -16.06 23.45 -2.29
CA GLU A 17 -16.56 22.93 -1.01
C GLU A 17 -18.06 23.11 -0.89
N SER A 18 -18.76 22.06 -0.43
CA SER A 18 -20.20 22.13 -0.22
C SER A 18 -20.57 23.21 0.81
N MET A 19 -21.74 23.84 0.62
CA MET A 19 -22.30 24.83 1.55
C MET A 19 -22.34 24.30 3.00
N LEU A 20 -22.55 22.99 3.17
CA LEU A 20 -22.52 22.31 4.46
C LEU A 20 -21.11 22.28 5.07
N THR A 21 -20.08 22.01 4.28
CA THR A 21 -18.67 22.03 4.72
C THR A 21 -18.29 23.42 5.23
N TRP A 22 -18.71 24.46 4.53
CA TRP A 22 -18.49 25.85 4.92
C TRP A 22 -19.21 26.21 6.22
N ALA A 23 -20.51 25.89 6.32
CA ALA A 23 -21.30 26.15 7.52
C ALA A 23 -20.67 25.48 8.76
N ILE A 24 -20.20 24.24 8.61
CA ILE A 24 -19.49 23.51 9.67
C ILE A 24 -18.20 24.23 10.09
N ARG A 25 -17.40 24.71 9.13
CA ARG A 25 -16.15 25.43 9.44
C ARG A 25 -16.41 26.74 10.17
N ILE A 26 -17.45 27.48 9.78
CA ILE A 26 -17.86 28.71 10.45
C ILE A 26 -18.26 28.42 11.91
N VAL A 27 -19.07 27.39 12.13
CA VAL A 27 -19.46 26.95 13.48
C VAL A 27 -18.23 26.54 14.30
N LEU A 28 -17.29 25.80 13.73
CA LEU A 28 -16.07 25.39 14.43
C LEU A 28 -15.11 26.54 14.73
N ALA A 29 -15.18 27.64 13.97
CA ALA A 29 -14.35 28.84 14.13
C ALA A 29 -15.02 29.92 14.99
N ALA A 30 -16.29 29.75 15.37
CA ALA A 30 -17.03 30.74 16.14
C ALA A 30 -16.47 30.84 17.58
N PRO A 31 -16.11 32.05 18.05
CA PRO A 31 -15.52 32.24 19.37
C PRO A 31 -16.50 31.97 20.53
N ASP A 32 -17.80 32.02 20.24
CA ASP A 32 -18.87 31.89 21.24
C ASP A 32 -19.22 30.42 21.56
N ILE A 33 -18.67 29.46 20.80
CA ILE A 33 -18.94 28.04 21.01
C ILE A 33 -17.88 27.45 21.94
N PRO A 34 -18.28 26.77 23.03
CA PRO A 34 -17.34 26.13 23.94
C PRO A 34 -16.42 25.13 23.21
N PRO A 35 -15.11 25.11 23.50
CA PRO A 35 -14.15 24.21 22.86
C PRO A 35 -14.53 22.72 22.94
N GLU A 36 -15.19 22.31 24.04
CA GLU A 36 -15.72 20.96 24.19
C GLU A 36 -16.78 20.60 23.15
N SER A 37 -17.67 21.55 22.83
CA SER A 37 -18.71 21.39 21.82
C SER A 37 -18.10 21.29 20.42
N CYS A 38 -17.11 22.14 20.10
CA CYS A 38 -16.35 22.04 18.85
C CYS A 38 -15.64 20.69 18.71
N THR A 39 -15.02 20.19 19.80
CA THR A 39 -14.37 18.88 19.82
C THR A 39 -15.36 17.74 19.57
N LYS A 40 -16.54 17.77 20.20
CA LYS A 40 -17.62 16.79 19.99
C LYS A 40 -18.13 16.80 18.55
N ILE A 41 -18.31 17.98 17.96
CA ILE A 41 -18.72 18.14 16.55
C ILE A 41 -17.64 17.54 15.63
N GLN A 42 -16.38 17.91 15.83
CA GLN A 42 -15.26 17.38 15.04
C GLN A 42 -15.16 15.86 15.15
N PHE A 43 -15.31 15.30 16.36
CA PHE A 43 -15.32 13.86 16.57
C PHE A 43 -16.46 13.17 15.80
N LYS A 44 -17.67 13.74 15.84
CA LYS A 44 -18.82 13.17 15.13
C LYS A 44 -18.66 13.26 13.61
N LEU A 45 -18.07 14.34 13.09
CA LEU A 45 -17.75 14.48 11.68
C LEU A 45 -16.70 13.46 11.23
N ASN A 46 -15.65 13.25 12.02
CA ASN A 46 -14.64 12.22 11.74
C ASN A 46 -15.28 10.83 11.73
N SER A 47 -16.17 10.53 12.68
CA SER A 47 -16.90 9.26 12.73
C SER A 47 -17.78 9.03 11.49
N ILE A 48 -18.50 10.05 11.03
CA ILE A 48 -19.31 9.98 9.80
C ILE A 48 -18.42 9.76 8.57
N SER A 49 -17.34 10.52 8.46
CA SER A 49 -16.36 10.38 7.37
C SER A 49 -15.76 8.96 7.33
N ASP A 50 -15.38 8.43 8.49
CA ASP A 50 -14.85 7.08 8.63
C ASP A 50 -15.86 6.00 8.22
N ALA A 51 -17.14 6.17 8.59
CA ALA A 51 -18.23 5.29 8.19
C ALA A 51 -18.50 5.32 6.67
N HIS A 52 -18.49 6.51 6.06
CA HIS A 52 -18.62 6.65 4.61
C HIS A 52 -17.45 6.00 3.87
N ARG A 53 -16.21 6.25 4.32
CA ARG A 53 -15.02 5.62 3.75
C ARG A 53 -15.10 4.10 3.88
N PHE A 54 -15.50 3.59 5.04
CA PHE A 54 -15.68 2.16 5.26
C PHE A 54 -16.75 1.56 4.32
N ALA A 55 -17.88 2.23 4.14
CA ALA A 55 -18.92 1.79 3.20
C ALA A 55 -18.42 1.80 1.74
N ALA A 56 -17.61 2.79 1.37
CA ALA A 56 -16.98 2.86 0.05
C ALA A 56 -15.98 1.71 -0.16
N ASP A 57 -15.13 1.41 0.82
CA ASP A 57 -14.19 0.28 0.78
C ASP A 57 -14.95 -1.05 0.59
N VAL A 58 -16.02 -1.28 1.34
CA VAL A 58 -16.87 -2.49 1.19
C VAL A 58 -17.43 -2.60 -0.22
N LYS A 59 -18.02 -1.52 -0.75
CA LYS A 59 -18.54 -1.51 -2.13
C LYS A 59 -17.45 -1.79 -3.16
N MET A 60 -16.28 -1.18 -2.98
CA MET A 60 -15.15 -1.37 -3.89
C MET A 60 -14.71 -2.84 -3.92
N ILE A 61 -14.60 -3.48 -2.76
CA ILE A 61 -14.24 -4.90 -2.66
C ILE A 61 -15.31 -5.80 -3.29
N GLN A 62 -16.59 -5.56 -2.97
CA GLN A 62 -17.70 -6.36 -3.46
C GLN A 62 -17.87 -6.27 -4.98
N ASN A 63 -17.51 -5.13 -5.58
CA ASN A 63 -17.62 -4.89 -7.01
C ASN A 63 -16.43 -5.44 -7.82
N ILE A 64 -15.43 -6.08 -7.21
CA ILE A 64 -14.32 -6.70 -7.95
C ILE A 64 -14.83 -7.96 -8.66
N PRO A 65 -14.92 -7.96 -10.00
CA PRO A 65 -15.37 -9.14 -10.72
C PRO A 65 -14.24 -10.18 -10.69
N SER A 66 -14.55 -11.41 -10.27
CA SER A 66 -13.58 -12.51 -10.28
C SER A 66 -13.02 -12.76 -11.68
N THR A 67 -13.86 -12.61 -12.71
CA THR A 67 -13.50 -12.74 -14.12
C THR A 67 -12.40 -11.75 -14.54
N THR A 68 -12.44 -10.50 -14.06
CA THR A 68 -11.42 -9.49 -14.35
C THR A 68 -10.06 -9.90 -13.79
N VAL A 69 -10.04 -10.49 -12.58
CA VAL A 69 -8.81 -11.00 -11.97
C VAL A 69 -8.27 -12.22 -12.74
N MET A 70 -9.15 -13.13 -13.16
CA MET A 70 -8.75 -14.31 -13.93
C MET A 70 -8.17 -13.95 -15.30
N GLN A 71 -8.74 -12.93 -15.97
CA GLN A 71 -8.29 -12.49 -17.30
C GLN A 71 -7.03 -11.63 -17.27
N ALA A 72 -6.73 -10.95 -16.15
CA ALA A 72 -5.55 -10.11 -16.03
C ALA A 72 -4.25 -10.93 -16.20
N GLY A 73 -3.22 -10.34 -16.79
CA GLY A 73 -1.90 -10.97 -16.85
C GLY A 73 -1.23 -11.00 -15.48
N THR A 74 -0.44 -12.03 -15.17
CA THR A 74 0.23 -12.16 -13.86
C THR A 74 1.11 -10.96 -13.50
N TRP A 75 1.81 -10.40 -14.48
CA TRP A 75 2.61 -9.19 -14.29
C TRP A 75 1.74 -7.96 -13.96
N GLN A 76 0.57 -7.83 -14.60
CA GLN A 76 -0.37 -6.73 -14.34
C GLN A 76 -0.97 -6.83 -12.92
N LEU A 77 -1.28 -8.05 -12.48
CA LEU A 77 -1.71 -8.30 -11.10
C LEU A 77 -0.60 -7.86 -10.13
N TRP A 78 0.64 -8.26 -10.39
CA TRP A 78 1.78 -7.90 -9.55
C TRP A 78 1.99 -6.39 -9.46
N THR A 79 2.03 -5.67 -10.59
CA THR A 79 2.26 -4.23 -10.60
C THR A 79 1.17 -3.46 -9.85
N ARG A 80 -0.07 -3.94 -9.92
CA ARG A 80 -1.22 -3.37 -9.19
C ARG A 80 -1.08 -3.53 -7.69
N ILE A 81 -0.79 -4.75 -7.21
CA ILE A 81 -0.80 -5.03 -5.77
C ILE A 81 0.51 -4.70 -5.05
N LYS A 82 1.63 -4.60 -5.78
CA LYS A 82 2.96 -4.43 -5.18
C LYS A 82 3.03 -3.20 -4.29
N LYS A 83 2.57 -2.04 -4.78
CA LYS A 83 2.63 -0.79 -4.02
C LYS A 83 1.75 -0.86 -2.77
N PRO A 84 0.45 -1.23 -2.85
CA PRO A 84 -0.40 -1.40 -1.67
C PRO A 84 0.21 -2.34 -0.62
N LEU A 85 0.64 -3.55 -1.01
CA LEU A 85 1.26 -4.51 -0.08
C LEU A 85 2.54 -3.95 0.56
N SER A 86 3.36 -3.25 -0.21
CA SER A 86 4.58 -2.62 0.31
C SER A 86 4.25 -1.53 1.33
N THR A 87 3.15 -0.79 1.14
CA THR A 87 2.68 0.22 2.10
C THR A 87 2.24 -0.42 3.41
N TRP A 88 1.60 -1.59 3.37
CA TRP A 88 1.25 -2.38 4.56
C TRP A 88 2.49 -2.81 5.36
N GLU A 89 3.48 -3.43 4.69
CA GLU A 89 4.75 -3.80 5.32
C GLU A 89 5.51 -2.57 5.86
N HIS A 90 5.56 -1.47 5.10
CA HIS A 90 6.23 -0.26 5.55
C HIS A 90 5.54 0.38 6.78
N ALA A 91 4.21 0.35 6.85
CA ALA A 91 3.49 0.86 8.01
C ALA A 91 3.88 0.07 9.27
N PHE A 92 3.89 -1.27 9.18
CA PHE A 92 4.32 -2.15 10.27
C PHE A 92 5.80 -1.94 10.63
N MET A 93 6.70 -1.92 9.65
CA MET A 93 8.12 -1.69 9.91
C MET A 93 8.39 -0.32 10.57
N ASN A 94 7.58 0.69 10.26
CA ASN A 94 7.66 1.99 10.91
C ASN A 94 7.09 1.98 12.34
N SER A 95 6.15 1.09 12.68
CA SER A 95 5.66 0.93 14.05
C SER A 95 6.71 0.30 14.96
N GLN A 96 7.53 -0.59 14.40
CA GLN A 96 8.64 -1.24 15.10
C GLN A 96 9.88 -0.35 15.25
N ARG A 97 10.01 0.70 14.44
CA ARG A 97 11.22 1.54 14.38
C ARG A 97 11.02 2.87 15.10
N ASN A 98 11.76 3.10 16.18
CA ASN A 98 12.00 4.43 16.76
C ASN A 98 12.93 5.34 15.91
N ARG A 99 13.02 5.12 14.58
CA ARG A 99 14.02 5.81 13.74
C ARG A 99 13.55 7.19 13.31
N SER A 100 14.47 8.15 13.31
CA SER A 100 14.28 9.48 12.75
C SER A 100 13.91 9.39 11.25
N LYS A 101 13.00 10.25 10.81
CA LYS A 101 12.39 10.26 9.46
C LYS A 101 13.37 10.51 8.30
N GLN A 102 14.67 10.66 8.58
CA GLN A 102 15.64 11.28 7.68
C GLN A 102 16.11 10.38 6.52
N ASN A 103 15.91 9.05 6.59
CA ASN A 103 16.35 8.11 5.53
C ASN A 103 15.24 7.16 5.05
N LEU A 104 14.01 7.66 4.90
CA LEU A 104 12.88 6.85 4.43
C LEU A 104 12.61 7.04 2.93
N SER A 105 12.38 5.93 2.23
CA SER A 105 11.88 5.95 0.85
C SER A 105 10.54 6.70 0.78
N ARG A 106 10.16 7.17 -0.43
CA ARG A 106 8.87 7.84 -0.62
C ARG A 106 7.68 6.98 -0.14
N SER A 107 7.67 5.69 -0.50
CA SER A 107 6.65 4.73 -0.05
C SER A 107 6.62 4.59 1.47
N ALA A 108 7.79 4.52 2.11
CA ALA A 108 7.88 4.41 3.56
C ALA A 108 7.42 5.68 4.27
N ARG A 109 7.59 6.87 3.67
CA ARG A 109 7.08 8.15 4.19
C ARG A 109 5.55 8.23 4.15
N GLU A 110 4.95 7.80 3.04
CA GLU A 110 3.48 7.74 2.88
C GLU A 110 2.85 6.81 3.92
N ALA A 111 3.55 5.73 4.30
CA ALA A 111 3.07 4.75 5.28
C ALA A 111 3.17 5.20 6.76
N ILE A 112 3.91 6.27 7.09
CA ILE A 112 4.15 6.72 8.48
C ILE A 112 2.84 7.01 9.21
N GLN A 113 1.88 7.62 8.52
CA GLN A 113 0.59 7.99 9.11
C GLN A 113 -0.18 6.79 9.66
N HIS A 114 0.09 5.59 9.13
CA HIS A 114 -0.56 4.35 9.54
C HIS A 114 0.25 3.54 10.56
N ALA A 115 1.48 3.95 10.89
CA ALA A 115 2.38 3.18 11.73
C ALA A 115 1.77 2.87 13.11
N LYS A 116 1.14 3.86 13.75
CA LYS A 116 0.53 3.69 15.08
C LYS A 116 -0.55 2.62 15.16
N THR A 117 -1.27 2.39 14.07
CA THR A 117 -2.41 1.46 14.01
C THR A 117 -2.08 0.19 13.22
N SER A 118 -0.87 0.10 12.66
CA SER A 118 -0.45 -1.05 11.86
C SER A 118 -0.22 -2.29 12.73
N PHE A 119 -0.31 -3.46 12.11
CA PHE A 119 -0.09 -4.76 12.73
C PHE A 119 0.73 -5.66 11.80
N ASP A 120 1.33 -6.73 12.32
CA ASP A 120 2.08 -7.67 11.49
C ASP A 120 1.09 -8.50 10.65
N VAL A 121 1.10 -8.26 9.33
CA VAL A 121 0.25 -8.99 8.39
C VAL A 121 0.71 -10.44 8.17
N THR A 122 1.93 -10.79 8.56
CA THR A 122 2.46 -12.17 8.47
C THR A 122 1.87 -13.10 9.52
N GLU A 123 1.30 -12.55 10.59
CA GLU A 123 0.59 -13.31 11.64
C GLU A 123 -0.87 -13.64 11.25
N LEU A 124 -1.34 -13.15 10.09
CA LEU A 124 -2.70 -13.42 9.63
C LEU A 124 -2.87 -14.90 9.23
N PRO A 125 -3.99 -15.54 9.60
CA PRO A 125 -4.39 -16.84 9.04
C PRO A 125 -4.45 -16.79 7.51
N SER A 126 -4.26 -17.93 6.84
CA SER A 126 -4.17 -17.96 5.37
C SER A 126 -5.35 -17.28 4.66
N GLU A 127 -6.58 -17.49 5.14
CA GLU A 127 -7.78 -16.86 4.53
C GLU A 127 -7.79 -15.33 4.69
N GLN A 128 -7.33 -14.82 5.83
CA GLN A 128 -7.22 -13.38 6.07
C GLN A 128 -6.07 -12.79 5.26
N LEU A 129 -4.98 -13.55 5.10
CA LEU A 129 -3.89 -13.15 4.23
C LEU A 129 -4.34 -13.13 2.76
N ASP A 130 -5.12 -14.10 2.30
CA ASP A 130 -5.73 -14.08 0.97
C ASP A 130 -6.65 -12.85 0.80
N PHE A 131 -7.40 -12.48 1.84
CA PHE A 131 -8.18 -11.24 1.85
C PHE A 131 -7.30 -9.97 1.76
N LEU A 132 -6.11 -9.95 2.37
CA LEU A 132 -5.17 -8.83 2.22
C LEU A 132 -4.75 -8.63 0.75
N PHE A 133 -4.60 -9.71 -0.02
CA PHE A 133 -4.32 -9.61 -1.47
C PHE A 133 -5.50 -9.01 -2.25
N LEU A 134 -6.73 -9.27 -1.81
CA LEU A 134 -7.91 -8.62 -2.36
C LEU A 134 -7.95 -7.12 -2.03
N LEU A 135 -7.64 -6.74 -0.78
CA LEU A 135 -7.52 -5.33 -0.39
C LEU A 135 -6.44 -4.61 -1.19
N ALA A 136 -5.29 -5.25 -1.41
CA ALA A 136 -4.23 -4.70 -2.22
C ALA A 136 -4.65 -4.53 -3.69
N TYR A 137 -5.42 -5.48 -4.25
CA TYR A 137 -5.99 -5.34 -5.58
C TYR A 137 -7.00 -4.21 -5.68
N ALA A 138 -7.78 -3.99 -4.62
CA ALA A 138 -8.65 -2.84 -4.44
C ALA A 138 -7.90 -1.53 -4.15
N GLU A 139 -6.57 -1.54 -4.09
CA GLU A 139 -5.74 -0.38 -3.73
C GLU A 139 -6.07 0.21 -2.33
N ILE A 140 -6.66 -0.60 -1.45
CA ILE A 140 -6.96 -0.22 -0.07
C ILE A 140 -5.67 -0.30 0.74
N GLY A 141 -5.27 0.86 1.27
CA GLY A 141 -4.06 1.02 2.07
C GLY A 141 -4.16 0.48 3.50
N PRO A 142 -3.10 0.67 4.31
CA PRO A 142 -3.04 0.16 5.66
C PRO A 142 -4.14 0.72 6.56
N CYS A 143 -4.71 -0.16 7.39
CA CYS A 143 -5.68 0.22 8.41
C CYS A 143 -5.43 -0.52 9.72
N SER A 144 -6.22 -0.19 10.75
CA SER A 144 -6.13 -0.86 12.04
C SER A 144 -6.58 -2.32 11.93
N ARG A 145 -6.14 -3.16 12.88
CA ARG A 145 -6.53 -4.58 12.92
C ARG A 145 -8.05 -4.73 13.04
N GLU A 146 -8.69 -3.87 13.83
CA GLU A 146 -10.14 -3.86 14.02
C GLU A 146 -10.85 -3.57 12.70
N ARG A 147 -10.44 -2.52 11.98
CA ARG A 147 -11.00 -2.16 10.67
C ARG A 147 -10.78 -3.26 9.65
N PHE A 148 -9.61 -3.88 9.63
CA PHE A 148 -9.31 -5.02 8.77
C PHE A 148 -10.26 -6.19 9.03
N ILE A 149 -10.46 -6.56 10.30
CA ILE A 149 -11.36 -7.65 10.69
C ILE A 149 -12.82 -7.35 10.36
N GLU A 150 -13.26 -6.09 10.52
CA GLU A 150 -14.60 -5.68 10.11
C GLU A 150 -14.82 -5.77 8.60
N LEU A 151 -13.83 -5.34 7.81
CA LEU A 151 -13.85 -5.50 6.35
C LEU A 151 -13.88 -6.98 5.97
N TYR A 152 -13.05 -7.81 6.61
CA TYR A 152 -13.02 -9.25 6.39
C TYR A 152 -14.39 -9.87 6.65
N LYS A 153 -15.03 -9.57 7.78
CA LYS A 153 -16.36 -10.10 8.12
C LYS A 153 -17.43 -9.75 7.09
N LYS A 154 -17.36 -8.55 6.48
CA LYS A 154 -18.35 -8.11 5.48
C LYS A 154 -18.06 -8.59 4.06
N CYS A 155 -16.82 -8.96 3.77
CA CYS A 155 -16.36 -9.24 2.41
C CYS A 155 -15.69 -10.61 2.26
N SER A 156 -15.75 -11.48 3.28
CA SER A 156 -15.09 -12.80 3.30
C SER A 156 -15.50 -13.72 2.15
N GLN A 157 -16.71 -13.55 1.63
CA GLN A 157 -17.19 -14.27 0.44
C GLN A 157 -16.33 -14.04 -0.81
N HIS A 158 -15.55 -12.95 -0.85
CA HIS A 158 -14.65 -12.62 -1.97
C HIS A 158 -13.20 -13.07 -1.73
N SER A 159 -12.89 -13.74 -0.60
CA SER A 159 -11.53 -14.18 -0.27
C SER A 159 -10.93 -15.12 -1.32
N SER A 160 -11.74 -15.89 -2.05
CA SER A 160 -11.30 -16.73 -3.16
C SER A 160 -10.64 -15.94 -4.30
N THR A 161 -11.16 -14.75 -4.60
CA THR A 161 -10.55 -13.82 -5.56
C THR A 161 -9.17 -13.36 -5.07
N GLY A 162 -9.04 -13.06 -3.78
CA GLY A 162 -7.76 -12.71 -3.16
C GLY A 162 -6.75 -13.86 -3.19
N ALA A 163 -7.21 -15.09 -2.94
CA ALA A 163 -6.40 -16.30 -3.05
C ALA A 163 -5.87 -16.49 -4.48
N GLU A 164 -6.70 -16.25 -5.50
CA GLU A 164 -6.30 -16.31 -6.91
C GLU A 164 -5.22 -15.27 -7.24
N VAL A 165 -5.39 -14.02 -6.80
CA VAL A 165 -4.36 -12.98 -6.94
C VAL A 165 -3.05 -13.45 -6.32
N ARG A 166 -3.10 -13.95 -5.09
CA ARG A 166 -1.93 -14.41 -4.34
C ARG A 166 -1.21 -15.56 -5.03
N ASN A 167 -1.95 -16.59 -5.47
CA ASN A 167 -1.40 -17.75 -6.18
C ASN A 167 -0.66 -17.31 -7.44
N ARG A 168 -1.25 -16.42 -8.22
CA ARG A 168 -0.68 -15.99 -9.50
C ARG A 168 0.60 -15.17 -9.29
N VAL A 169 0.65 -14.30 -8.29
CA VAL A 169 1.80 -13.41 -8.07
C VAL A 169 2.91 -14.03 -7.21
N GLU A 170 2.78 -15.28 -6.78
CA GLU A 170 3.66 -15.96 -5.83
C GLU A 170 5.15 -15.87 -6.22
N LYS A 171 5.48 -16.14 -7.49
CA LYS A 171 6.85 -16.04 -8.00
C LYS A 171 7.48 -14.65 -7.87
N TYR A 172 6.65 -13.59 -7.88
CA TYR A 172 7.11 -12.21 -7.73
C TYR A 172 7.29 -11.84 -6.26
N LEU A 173 6.39 -12.33 -5.39
CA LEU A 173 6.55 -12.17 -3.93
C LEU A 173 7.87 -12.76 -3.46
N ALA A 174 8.21 -13.98 -3.90
CA ALA A 174 9.45 -14.67 -3.52
C ALA A 174 10.72 -13.88 -3.86
N LYS A 175 10.69 -13.06 -4.91
CA LYS A 175 11.84 -12.26 -5.38
C LYS A 175 11.87 -10.85 -4.80
N ASP A 176 10.79 -10.39 -4.18
CA ASP A 176 10.70 -9.04 -3.66
C ASP A 176 11.32 -8.93 -2.26
N LYS A 177 12.25 -7.98 -2.09
CA LYS A 177 13.01 -7.79 -0.85
C LYS A 177 12.13 -7.50 0.38
N PHE A 178 10.96 -6.89 0.19
CA PHE A 178 10.08 -6.49 1.30
C PHE A 178 8.89 -7.45 1.44
N LEU A 179 8.37 -7.96 0.33
CA LEU A 179 7.15 -8.76 0.32
C LEU A 179 7.40 -10.28 0.39
N CYS A 180 8.65 -10.75 0.37
CA CYS A 180 8.97 -12.16 0.45
C CYS A 180 8.41 -12.85 1.69
N ARG A 181 8.21 -12.13 2.81
CA ARG A 181 7.59 -12.68 4.03
C ARG A 181 6.12 -13.07 3.86
N LEU A 182 5.43 -12.51 2.85
CA LEU A 182 4.02 -12.82 2.54
C LEU A 182 3.86 -14.03 1.61
N HIS A 183 4.97 -14.49 1.03
CA HIS A 183 5.02 -15.73 0.26
C HIS A 183 4.51 -16.88 1.14
N ARG A 184 3.76 -17.82 0.57
CA ARG A 184 3.38 -19.03 1.32
C ARG A 184 4.66 -19.79 1.63
N ASN A 185 5.06 -19.80 2.90
CA ASN A 185 6.18 -20.65 3.31
C ASN A 185 5.86 -22.09 2.92
N GLN A 186 6.82 -22.73 2.23
CA GLN A 186 6.80 -24.16 1.97
C GLN A 186 6.76 -24.88 3.33
N THR A 187 5.56 -25.24 3.79
CA THR A 187 5.46 -26.40 4.67
C THR A 187 6.07 -27.57 3.91
N HIS A 188 7.11 -28.17 4.49
CA HIS A 188 7.73 -29.42 4.10
C HIS A 188 6.72 -30.43 3.51
N THR A 189 6.49 -30.38 2.20
CA THR A 189 6.09 -31.56 1.45
C THR A 189 7.36 -32.14 0.90
N GLY A 190 7.85 -33.18 1.59
CA GLY A 190 9.01 -33.94 1.18
C GLY A 190 8.88 -34.37 -0.28
N LYS A 191 9.68 -33.75 -1.14
CA LYS A 191 10.29 -34.36 -2.32
C LYS A 191 11.65 -33.70 -2.49
N ARG A 192 12.67 -34.34 -1.91
CA ARG A 192 14.01 -34.31 -2.48
C ARG A 192 13.84 -34.52 -3.98
N ARG A 193 14.18 -33.53 -4.79
CA ARG A 193 14.71 -33.80 -6.12
C ARG A 193 16.21 -33.69 -5.97
N GLU A 194 16.82 -34.87 -5.93
CA GLU A 194 18.20 -35.10 -6.30
C GLU A 194 18.46 -34.54 -7.71
N GLY A 195 19.68 -34.04 -7.94
CA GLY A 195 20.16 -33.45 -9.19
C GLY A 195 20.16 -31.92 -9.12
N GLU A 196 21.28 -31.22 -9.00
CA GLU A 196 22.65 -31.53 -9.45
C GLU A 196 23.68 -31.00 -8.44
N GLU A 197 24.50 -31.93 -7.95
CA GLU A 197 25.88 -31.67 -7.52
C GLU A 197 26.75 -31.35 -8.75
N MET A 198 27.85 -30.63 -8.50
CA MET A 198 29.03 -30.31 -9.35
C MET A 198 29.14 -28.80 -9.64
N CYS A 199 30.16 -28.05 -9.20
CA CYS A 199 31.43 -28.35 -8.54
C CYS A 199 31.83 -27.18 -7.63
N ASN A 200 32.32 -27.48 -6.43
CA ASN A 200 33.36 -26.68 -5.78
C ASN A 200 34.66 -27.47 -5.93
N VAL A 201 35.70 -26.85 -6.50
CA VAL A 201 37.10 -27.16 -6.15
C VAL A 201 37.91 -25.86 -6.29
N ASP A 202 38.18 -25.28 -5.12
CA ASP A 202 39.45 -24.74 -4.59
C ASP A 202 40.45 -23.96 -5.46
N GLU A 203 40.65 -22.72 -4.97
CA GLU A 203 41.89 -21.96 -4.75
C GLU A 203 43.20 -22.40 -5.43
N LYS A 204 43.86 -21.42 -6.08
CA LYS A 204 45.17 -20.92 -5.62
C LYS A 204 45.56 -19.56 -6.21
N GLU A 205 46.21 -18.79 -5.35
CA GLU A 205 46.90 -17.50 -5.54
C GLU A 205 47.86 -17.51 -6.76
N ASP A 206 47.98 -16.40 -7.49
CA ASP A 206 49.14 -15.51 -7.33
C ASP A 206 49.08 -14.20 -8.16
N SER A 207 49.63 -13.14 -7.56
CA SER A 207 50.30 -11.97 -8.15
C SER A 207 49.57 -10.97 -9.09
N GLY A 208 49.34 -9.77 -8.53
CA GLY A 208 49.78 -8.46 -9.05
C GLY A 208 49.47 -8.03 -10.50
N TYR A 209 48.68 -6.96 -10.64
CA TYR A 209 49.13 -5.65 -11.18
C TYR A 209 47.93 -4.68 -11.32
N TYR A 210 48.14 -3.44 -10.91
CA TYR A 210 47.25 -2.30 -11.09
C TYR A 210 46.78 -2.12 -12.54
N ARG A 211 45.47 -1.84 -12.75
CA ARG A 211 45.06 -0.77 -13.69
C ARG A 211 43.62 -0.30 -13.47
N LYS A 212 43.49 0.91 -12.92
CA LYS A 212 42.39 1.84 -13.20
C LYS A 212 42.41 2.16 -14.70
N TYR A 213 41.31 1.95 -15.41
CA TYR A 213 40.92 2.81 -16.54
C TYR A 213 39.40 2.84 -16.67
N CYS A 214 38.82 4.03 -16.51
CA CYS A 214 37.58 4.41 -17.18
C CYS A 214 37.91 4.60 -18.67
N SER A 215 37.10 4.04 -19.57
CA SER A 215 36.93 4.62 -20.91
C SER A 215 35.57 4.25 -21.48
N PHE A 216 34.81 5.31 -21.75
CA PHE A 216 33.71 5.41 -22.70
C PHE A 216 34.10 4.86 -24.09
N HIS A 217 33.05 4.47 -24.85
CA HIS A 217 32.99 4.16 -26.30
C HIS A 217 33.29 2.73 -26.80
N GLY A 218 32.22 2.12 -27.32
CA GLY A 218 32.21 1.20 -28.47
C GLY A 218 30.77 1.19 -28.99
N ILE A 219 30.40 2.00 -30.00
CA ILE A 219 30.59 1.80 -31.45
C ILE A 219 30.19 0.38 -31.86
N TYR A 220 28.96 0.25 -32.36
CA TYR A 220 28.60 -0.79 -33.32
C TYR A 220 29.02 -0.30 -34.71
N ASN A 221 29.97 -1.01 -35.32
CA ASN A 221 30.19 -0.97 -36.76
C ASN A 221 29.37 -2.09 -37.41
N GLU A 222 28.83 -1.76 -38.58
CA GLU A 222 28.78 -2.54 -39.82
C GLU A 222 27.40 -2.50 -40.46
N LEU A 223 27.34 -1.88 -41.64
CA LEU A 223 26.84 -2.50 -42.88
C LEU A 223 27.00 -1.51 -44.05
N THR A 224 28.17 -1.60 -44.67
CA THR A 224 28.41 -1.75 -46.11
C THR A 224 27.45 -1.20 -47.19
N TYR A 225 28.10 -0.55 -48.17
CA TYR A 225 28.01 -0.65 -49.65
C TYR A 225 27.26 0.40 -50.49
N ASN A 226 28.04 0.84 -51.51
CA ASN A 226 27.73 1.41 -52.84
C ASN A 226 27.26 2.88 -52.84
N THR A 227 27.83 3.81 -53.61
CA THR A 227 28.67 3.76 -54.83
C THR A 227 29.50 5.03 -54.90
#